data_AF-A0A412KLX7-F1
#
_entry.id   AF-A0A412KLX7-F1
#
_cell.length_a   1.000
_cell.length_b   1.000
_cell.length_c   1.000
_cell.angle_alpha   90.00
_cell.angle_beta   90.00
_cell.angle_gamma   90.00
#
_symmetry.space_group_name_H-M   'P 1'
#
loop_
_entity.id
_entity.type
_entity.pdbx_description
1 polymer ?
#
loop_
_entity_poly.entity_id
_entity_poly.type
_entity_poly.pdbx_seq_one_letter_code
_entity_poly.pdbx_strand_id
1 'polypeptide(L)'
;MCVESDYVLSKQAEIEVQKILKEKYEGRDKNFANAREVRNLYESLIISQADRIYKIKYLSKNSLMRLEKINVDNARNLKSKEAFI
;
A
#
# COMPACT_ATOMS: atom_id res chain seq x y z
N MET A 1 9.06 -18.36 -6.90
CA MET A 1 7.95 -17.79 -6.12
C MET A 1 8.59 -17.01 -4.97
N CYS A 2 8.32 -15.72 -4.83
CA CYS A 2 8.86 -14.96 -3.69
C CYS A 2 8.10 -15.39 -2.43
N VAL A 3 8.75 -16.17 -1.57
CA VAL A 3 8.13 -16.78 -0.38
C VAL A 3 8.36 -15.95 0.89
N GLU A 4 9.13 -14.86 0.81
CA GLU A 4 9.41 -13.98 1.96
C GLU A 4 9.25 -12.52 1.55
N SER A 5 8.04 -11.99 1.67
CA SER A 5 7.89 -10.56 1.90
C SER A 5 7.84 -10.39 3.41
N ASP A 6 8.76 -9.62 3.99
CA ASP A 6 8.81 -9.31 5.43
C ASP A 6 7.57 -8.56 5.94
N TYR A 7 6.71 -8.13 5.02
CA TYR A 7 5.50 -7.38 5.32
C TYR A 7 4.24 -8.25 5.33
N VAL A 8 3.43 -8.06 6.38
CA VAL A 8 2.14 -8.73 6.56
C VAL A 8 1.04 -7.67 6.65
N LEU A 9 0.00 -7.83 5.83
CA LEU A 9 -1.19 -6.98 5.89
C LEU A 9 -2.00 -7.31 7.14
N SER A 10 -2.51 -6.29 7.83
CA SER A 10 -3.63 -6.52 8.73
C SER A 10 -4.89 -6.81 7.94
N LYS A 11 -5.87 -7.49 8.57
CA LYS A 11 -7.12 -7.87 7.89
C LYS A 11 -7.85 -6.69 7.24
N GLN A 12 -7.83 -5.53 7.90
CA GLN A 12 -8.42 -4.31 7.34
C GLN A 12 -7.63 -3.76 6.16
N ALA A 13 -6.29 -3.83 6.21
CA ALA A 13 -5.43 -3.43 5.11
C ALA A 13 -5.63 -4.31 3.87
N GLU A 14 -5.79 -5.62 4.07
CA GLU A 14 -6.07 -6.58 2.99
C GLU A 14 -7.39 -6.25 2.28
N ILE A 15 -8.46 -5.99 3.04
CA ILE A 15 -9.77 -5.61 2.47
C ILE A 15 -9.65 -4.35 1.62
N GLU A 16 -8.96 -3.31 2.11
CA GLU A 16 -8.81 -2.07 1.36
C GLU A 16 -7.89 -2.23 0.13
N VAL A 17 -6.82 -3.02 0.23
CA VAL A 17 -5.96 -3.33 -0.92
C VAL A 17 -6.76 -4.06 -2.00
N GLN A 18 -7.56 -5.07 -1.63
CA GLN A 18 -8.43 -5.79 -2.58
C GLN A 18 -9.41 -4.84 -3.24
N LYS A 19 -10.03 -3.93 -2.48
CA LYS A 19 -10.93 -2.90 -3.01
C LYS A 19 -10.23 -1.98 -4.02
N ILE A 20 -9.04 -1.47 -3.68
CA ILE A 20 -8.26 -0.60 -4.58
C ILE A 20 -7.90 -1.33 -5.87
N LEU A 21 -7.42 -2.56 -5.79
CA LEU A 21 -7.05 -3.34 -6.97
C LEU A 21 -8.27 -3.65 -7.85
N LYS A 22 -9.42 -3.95 -7.24
CA LYS A 22 -10.69 -4.14 -7.95
C LYS A 22 -11.12 -2.86 -8.67
N GLU A 23 -11.12 -1.72 -8.00
CA GLU A 23 -11.46 -0.41 -8.60
C GLU A 23 -10.52 -0.08 -9.79
N LYS A 24 -9.21 -0.30 -9.63
CA LYS A 24 -8.23 -0.10 -10.72
C LYS A 24 -8.48 -1.03 -11.90
N TYR A 25 -8.81 -2.28 -11.63
CA TYR A 25 -9.11 -3.25 -12.69
C TYR A 25 -10.42 -2.93 -13.41
N GLU A 26 -11.45 -2.52 -12.69
CA GLU A 26 -12.75 -2.13 -13.26
C GLU A 26 -12.65 -0.84 -14.08
N GLY A 27 -11.86 0.14 -13.62
CA GLY A 27 -11.59 1.41 -14.31
C GLY A 27 -10.42 1.37 -15.30
N ARG A 28 -9.95 0.19 -15.71
CA ARG A 28 -8.76 0.06 -16.57
C ARG A 28 -8.97 0.63 -17.97
N ASP A 29 -7.92 1.24 -18.51
CA ASP A 29 -7.86 1.73 -19.89
C ASP A 29 -6.81 0.97 -20.72
N LYS A 30 -6.50 1.46 -21.92
CA LYS A 30 -5.47 0.88 -22.82
C LYS A 30 -4.04 0.93 -22.24
N ASN A 31 -3.78 1.77 -21.25
CA ASN A 31 -2.47 1.94 -20.61
C ASN A 31 -2.34 1.12 -19.33
N PHE A 32 -3.41 0.46 -18.89
CA PHE A 32 -3.43 -0.32 -17.66
C PHE A 32 -2.44 -1.49 -17.71
N ALA A 33 -1.58 -1.54 -16.70
CA ALA A 33 -0.54 -2.56 -16.59
C ALA A 33 -0.64 -3.27 -15.24
N ASN A 34 -1.26 -4.45 -15.21
CA ASN A 34 -1.51 -5.26 -14.00
C ASN A 34 -0.35 -5.24 -12.98
N ALA A 35 0.79 -5.79 -13.37
CA ALA A 35 1.94 -5.92 -12.47
C ALA A 35 2.51 -4.56 -12.03
N ARG A 36 2.46 -3.55 -12.91
CA ARG A 36 2.91 -2.18 -12.59
C ARG A 36 1.98 -1.52 -11.58
N GLU A 37 0.67 -1.69 -11.72
CA GLU A 37 -0.32 -1.12 -10.79
C GLU A 37 -0.20 -1.72 -9.38
N VAL A 38 0.05 -3.03 -9.30
CA VAL A 38 0.32 -3.72 -8.04
C VAL A 38 1.64 -3.25 -7.43
N ARG A 39 2.71 -3.17 -8.23
CA ARG A 39 4.02 -2.69 -7.78
C ARG A 39 3.93 -1.25 -7.25
N ASN A 40 3.29 -0.35 -7.99
CA ASN A 40 3.10 1.04 -7.60
C ASN A 40 2.36 1.16 -6.26
N LEU A 41 1.31 0.34 -6.07
CA LEU A 41 0.59 0.29 -4.80
C LEU A 41 1.50 -0.19 -3.67
N TYR A 42 2.24 -1.28 -3.89
CA TYR A 42 3.16 -1.83 -2.90
C TYR A 42 4.23 -0.81 -2.47
N GLU A 43 4.89 -0.14 -3.41
CA GLU A 43 5.89 0.88 -3.10
C GLU A 43 5.31 2.04 -2.26
N SER A 44 4.10 2.51 -2.60
CA SER A 44 3.41 3.54 -1.81
C SER A 44 3.04 3.05 -0.39
N LEU A 45 2.70 1.76 -0.23
CA LEU A 45 2.45 1.16 1.10
C LEU A 45 3.71 1.15 1.96
N ILE A 46 4.87 0.81 1.38
CA ILE A 46 6.15 0.81 2.10
C ILE A 46 6.53 2.22 2.55
N ILE A 47 6.40 3.22 1.66
CA ILE A 47 6.67 4.63 1.99
C ILE A 47 5.75 5.08 3.14
N SER A 48 4.45 4.83 3.02
CA SER A 48 3.51 5.21 4.08
C SER A 48 3.79 4.51 5.41
N GLN A 49 4.28 3.28 5.36
CA GLN A 49 4.63 2.53 6.56
C GLN A 49 5.89 3.07 7.24
N ALA A 50 6.91 3.46 6.46
CA ALA A 50 8.08 4.15 6.98
C ALA A 50 7.69 5.46 7.69
N ASP A 51 6.82 6.27 7.08
CA ASP A 51 6.30 7.51 7.68
C ASP A 51 5.53 7.25 9.00
N ARG A 52 4.76 6.16 9.05
CA ARG A 52 4.04 5.76 10.26
C ARG A 52 5.01 5.35 11.36
N ILE A 53 6.01 4.54 11.03
CA ILE A 53 7.03 4.02 11.97
C ILE A 53 7.87 5.13 12.55
N TYR A 54 8.28 6.10 11.73
CA TYR A 54 9.07 7.24 12.17
C TYR A 54 8.42 8.01 13.34
N LYS A 55 7.08 7.96 13.42
CA LYS A 55 6.29 8.66 14.46
C LYS A 55 6.03 7.81 15.72
N ILE A 56 6.43 6.53 15.74
CA ILE A 56 6.18 5.63 16.87
C ILE A 56 7.35 5.69 17.86
N LYS A 57 7.06 6.09 19.10
CA LYS A 57 8.06 6.22 20.17
C LYS A 57 8.71 4.89 20.60
N TYR A 58 7.93 3.81 20.61
CA TYR A 58 8.41 2.47 21.00
C TYR A 58 8.08 1.47 19.89
N LEU A 59 9.10 1.07 19.14
CA LEU A 59 8.97 0.16 18.02
C LEU A 59 9.07 -1.29 18.45
N SER A 60 8.23 -2.13 17.86
CA SER A 60 8.31 -3.59 17.98
C SER A 60 8.59 -4.20 16.61
N LYS A 61 9.12 -5.43 16.56
CA LYS A 61 9.29 -6.17 15.30
C LYS A 61 7.98 -6.26 14.51
N ASN A 62 6.85 -6.51 15.19
CA ASN A 62 5.54 -6.53 14.56
C ASN A 62 5.17 -5.17 13.93
N SER A 63 5.53 -4.06 14.56
CA SER A 63 5.30 -2.71 14.01
C SER A 63 6.07 -2.50 12.71
N LEU A 64 7.29 -3.06 12.60
CA LEU A 64 8.16 -3.00 11.41
C LEU A 64 7.65 -3.87 10.26
N MET A 65 6.92 -4.94 10.55
CA MET A 65 6.42 -5.89 9.55
C MET A 65 4.97 -5.61 9.13
N ARG A 66 4.17 -4.93 9.96
CA ARG A 66 2.74 -4.74 9.69
C ARG A 66 2.46 -3.59 8.74
N LEU A 67 1.70 -3.89 7.69
CA LEU A 67 1.00 -2.90 6.87
C LEU A 67 -0.43 -2.77 7.40
N GLU A 68 -0.72 -1.62 8.00
CA GLU A 68 -2.01 -1.33 8.61
C GLU A 68 -2.93 -0.58 7.63
N LYS A 69 -4.24 -0.57 7.90
CA LYS A 69 -5.22 0.15 7.05
C LYS A 69 -4.80 1.59 6.77
N ILE A 70 -4.27 2.29 7.78
CA ILE A 70 -3.78 3.67 7.64
C ILE A 70 -2.67 3.80 6.58
N ASN A 71 -1.84 2.77 6.38
CA ASN A 71 -0.83 2.78 5.33
C ASN A 71 -1.47 2.72 3.94
N VAL A 72 -2.55 1.95 3.81
CA VAL A 72 -3.34 1.85 2.57
C VAL A 72 -4.07 3.15 2.27
N ASP A 73 -4.73 3.72 3.28
CA ASP A 73 -5.46 5.00 3.16
C ASP A 73 -4.51 6.13 2.73
N ASN A 74 -3.34 6.21 3.34
CA ASN A 74 -2.31 7.20 2.99
C ASN A 74 -1.72 6.96 1.60
N ALA A 75 -1.42 5.71 1.23
CA ALA A 75 -0.92 5.37 -0.10
C ALA A 75 -1.91 5.78 -1.21
N ARG A 76 -3.22 5.65 -0.97
CA ARG A 76 -4.28 6.14 -1.87
C ARG A 76 -4.22 7.66 -2.04
N ASN A 77 -3.92 8.39 -0.97
CA ASN A 77 -3.84 9.86 -0.97
C ASN A 77 -2.53 10.42 -1.55
N LEU A 78 -1.44 9.65 -1.56
CA LEU A 78 -0.19 10.07 -2.22
C LEU A 78 -0.41 10.21 -3.73
N LYS A 79 -1.14 9.27 -4.34
CA LYS A 79 -1.48 9.30 -5.77
C LYS A 79 -2.37 10.48 -6.16
N SER A 80 -3.26 10.95 -5.27
CA SER A 80 -4.11 12.11 -5.58
C SER A 80 -3.37 13.43 -5.57
N LYS A 81 -2.24 13.55 -4.85
CA LYS A 81 -1.42 14.77 -4.83
C LYS A 81 -0.48 14.90 -6.04
N GLU A 82 0.03 13.79 -6.57
CA GLU A 82 0.87 13.78 -7.78
C GLU A 82 0.08 14.09 -9.06
N ALA A 83 -1.25 13.96 -9.04
CA ALA A 83 -2.12 14.25 -10.18
C ALA A 83 -2.46 15.75 -10.37
N PHE A 84 -2.00 16.63 -9.47
CA PHE A 84 -2.26 18.08 -9.50
C PHE A 84 -0.99 18.94 -9.70
N ILE A 85 0.12 18.34 -10.15
CA ILE A 85 1.36 19.05 -10.50
C ILE A 85 1.67 18.82 -11.97
#